data_AF-A0A351HL16-F1
#
_entry.id   AF-A0A351HL16-F1
#
_cell.length_a   1.000
_cell.length_b   1.000
_cell.length_c   1.000
_cell.angle_alpha   90.00
_cell.angle_beta   90.00
_cell.angle_gamma   90.00
#
_symmetry.space_group_name_H-M   'P 1'
#
loop_
_entity.id
_entity.type
_entity.pdbx_description
1 polymer ?
#
loop_
_entity_poly.entity_id
_entity_poly.type
_entity_poly.pdbx_seq_one_letter_code
_entity_poly.pdbx_strand_id
1 'polypeptide(L)'
;AEWLETKEDKILQILKNCISVLEQTKTEKNNICVWYHKTHEQKYNIHPPWASSMAQGEVISFYLRMYQILNDENLLQTSLKAYNFLQVDFKDGGVRRVDSEGNLWFEEYPSSKPSLVLNGFIYTLFGLYDLYRVTNNKEVKQDIDRSIQTLTVNLHKYDAGYWSVYDLLKKELVRYYYQKNVHVPQMEILYLLTNEPVFRKYQLKWEKQLTPLNFLFVQIMYRLKPRIDRLKNRSYAK
;
A
#
# COMPACT_ATOMS: atom_id res chain seq x y z
N ALA A 1 -12.65 13.21 6.38
CA ALA A 1 -13.90 13.68 5.76
C ALA A 1 -14.76 14.36 6.81
N GLU A 2 -15.13 13.64 7.87
CA GLU A 2 -15.97 14.15 8.97
C GLU A 2 -15.62 15.57 9.46
N TRP A 3 -14.37 15.84 9.88
CA TRP A 3 -14.00 17.21 10.31
C TRP A 3 -14.19 18.28 9.21
N LEU A 4 -13.95 17.95 7.94
CA LEU A 4 -14.15 18.92 6.85
C LEU A 4 -15.62 19.29 6.68
N GLU A 5 -16.53 18.36 6.99
CA GLU A 5 -17.98 18.54 6.87
C GLU A 5 -18.57 19.21 8.12
N THR A 6 -18.18 18.75 9.31
CA THR A 6 -18.79 19.19 10.57
C THR A 6 -18.07 20.39 11.21
N LYS A 7 -16.77 20.56 10.91
CA LYS A 7 -15.89 21.56 11.54
C LYS A 7 -15.86 21.48 13.07
N GLU A 8 -16.19 20.33 13.65
CA GLU A 8 -16.22 20.15 15.09
C GLU A 8 -14.82 20.21 15.73
N ASP A 9 -14.66 21.07 16.74
CA ASP A 9 -13.40 21.24 17.47
C ASP A 9 -12.92 19.96 18.14
N LYS A 10 -13.86 19.13 18.62
CA LYS A 10 -13.54 17.82 19.22
C LYS A 10 -12.79 16.92 18.24
N ILE A 11 -13.23 16.89 16.98
CA ILE A 11 -12.59 16.08 15.96
C ILE A 11 -11.22 16.67 15.60
N LEU A 12 -11.11 18.00 15.50
CA LEU A 12 -9.81 18.65 15.27
C LEU A 12 -8.80 18.30 16.37
N GLN A 13 -9.25 18.28 17.62
CA GLN A 13 -8.39 17.92 18.75
C GLN A 13 -7.91 16.47 18.66
N ILE A 14 -8.76 15.54 18.25
CA ILE A 14 -8.36 14.15 18.00
C ILE A 14 -7.28 14.09 16.91
N LEU A 15 -7.46 14.79 15.80
CA LEU A 15 -6.48 14.81 14.71
C LEU A 15 -5.14 15.44 15.15
N LYS A 16 -5.17 16.52 15.93
CA LYS A 16 -3.97 17.13 16.53
C LYS A 16 -3.26 16.17 17.48
N ASN A 17 -4.01 15.39 18.27
CA ASN A 17 -3.44 14.38 19.14
C ASN A 17 -2.76 13.26 18.33
N CYS A 18 -3.33 12.84 17.20
CA CYS A 18 -2.69 11.89 16.29
C CYS A 18 -1.36 12.43 15.74
N ILE A 19 -1.31 13.70 15.32
CA ILE A 19 -0.05 14.35 14.92
C ILE A 19 0.96 14.34 16.07
N SER A 20 0.55 14.69 17.29
CA SER A 20 1.44 14.67 18.46
C SER A 20 2.07 13.29 18.70
N VAL A 21 1.28 12.21 18.56
CA VAL A 21 1.79 10.83 18.67
C VAL A 21 2.77 10.52 17.54
N LEU A 22 2.48 10.91 16.30
CA LEU A 22 3.37 10.67 15.16
C LEU A 22 4.69 11.45 15.31
N GLU A 23 4.65 12.69 15.77
CA GLU A 23 5.84 13.51 16.05
C GLU A 23 6.71 12.91 17.16
N GLN A 24 6.11 12.30 18.18
CA GLN A 24 6.86 11.64 19.26
C GLN A 24 7.45 10.28 18.87
N THR A 25 6.88 9.61 17.87
CA THR A 25 7.25 8.24 17.50
C THR A 25 8.07 8.16 16.22
N LYS A 26 8.14 9.25 15.44
CA LYS A 26 8.97 9.31 14.23
C LYS A 26 10.45 9.16 14.57
N THR A 27 11.17 8.51 13.67
CA THR A 27 12.64 8.55 13.62
C THR A 27 13.03 9.44 12.47
N GLU A 28 13.71 10.54 12.79
CA GLU A 28 14.20 11.50 11.81
C GLU A 28 15.73 11.50 11.82
N LYS A 29 16.34 11.34 10.65
CA LYS A 29 17.79 11.38 10.48
C LYS A 29 18.11 12.02 9.14
N ASN A 30 18.98 13.01 9.12
CA ASN A 30 19.31 13.77 7.91
C ASN A 30 18.01 14.31 7.24
N ASN A 31 17.77 13.94 5.98
CA ASN A 31 16.60 14.39 5.22
C ASN A 31 15.50 13.30 5.09
N ILE A 32 15.51 12.28 5.97
CA ILE A 32 14.51 11.20 5.97
C ILE A 32 13.74 11.15 7.28
N CYS A 33 12.46 10.79 7.19
CA CYS A 33 11.56 10.57 8.33
C CYS A 33 10.80 9.26 8.17
N VAL A 34 10.77 8.44 9.22
CA VAL A 34 10.18 7.10 9.18
C VAL A 34 9.55 6.70 10.51
N TRP A 35 8.46 5.94 10.47
CA TRP A 35 7.80 5.36 11.64
C TRP A 35 8.04 3.85 11.68
N TYR A 36 9.02 3.42 12.49
CA TYR A 36 9.37 2.01 12.60
C TYR A 36 8.38 1.22 13.45
N HIS A 37 7.98 0.06 12.94
CA HIS A 37 7.32 -0.98 13.71
C HIS A 37 8.33 -1.65 14.66
N LYS A 38 7.94 -1.77 15.93
CA LYS A 38 8.79 -2.30 17.02
C LYS A 38 8.50 -3.77 17.37
N THR A 39 7.58 -4.41 16.64
CA THR A 39 7.17 -5.81 16.84
C THR A 39 7.60 -6.68 15.67
N HIS A 40 7.79 -7.97 15.92
CA HIS A 40 8.09 -8.95 14.89
C HIS A 40 6.88 -9.17 13.98
N GLU A 41 7.07 -9.01 12.67
CA GLU A 41 6.07 -9.36 11.67
C GLU A 41 6.19 -10.84 11.31
N GLN A 42 5.32 -11.65 11.91
CA GLN A 42 5.37 -13.10 11.80
C GLN A 42 5.07 -13.60 10.38
N LYS A 43 4.17 -12.93 9.64
CA LYS A 43 3.76 -13.41 8.32
C LYS A 43 4.95 -13.42 7.37
N TYR A 44 5.80 -12.41 7.39
CA TYR A 44 6.93 -12.29 6.47
C TYR A 44 8.29 -12.47 7.14
N ASN A 45 8.28 -12.85 8.43
CA ASN A 45 9.45 -13.04 9.26
C ASN A 45 10.39 -11.81 9.26
N ILE A 46 9.85 -10.64 9.57
CA ILE A 46 10.61 -9.39 9.63
C ILE A 46 10.82 -9.00 11.09
N HIS A 47 12.08 -8.99 11.53
CA HIS A 47 12.45 -8.59 12.88
C HIS A 47 12.43 -7.07 13.04
N PRO A 48 12.03 -6.55 14.20
CA PRO A 48 12.06 -5.12 14.46
C PRO A 48 13.50 -4.60 14.59
N PRO A 49 13.73 -3.30 14.33
CA PRO A 49 12.77 -2.34 13.76
C PRO A 49 12.59 -2.55 12.25
N TRP A 50 11.38 -2.37 11.74
CA TRP A 50 11.10 -2.41 10.29
C TRP A 50 10.10 -1.33 9.87
N ALA A 51 10.20 -0.86 8.63
CA ALA A 51 9.33 0.19 8.09
C ALA A 51 8.31 -0.38 7.11
N SER A 52 7.18 0.29 6.93
CA SER A 52 6.16 -0.08 5.94
C SER A 52 5.95 1.05 4.94
N SER A 53 5.97 0.74 3.64
CA SER A 53 5.65 1.75 2.64
C SER A 53 4.21 2.24 2.74
N MET A 54 3.28 1.38 3.18
CA MET A 54 1.88 1.74 3.39
C MET A 54 1.78 2.79 4.50
N ALA A 55 2.42 2.54 5.65
CA ALA A 55 2.45 3.48 6.76
C ALA A 55 3.03 4.84 6.33
N GLN A 56 4.13 4.85 5.57
CA GLN A 56 4.69 6.10 5.02
C GLN A 56 3.69 6.83 4.13
N GLY A 57 3.00 6.13 3.23
CA GLY A 57 1.98 6.72 2.34
C GLY A 57 0.82 7.34 3.11
N GLU A 58 0.27 6.61 4.09
CA GLU A 58 -0.83 7.08 4.93
C GLU A 58 -0.42 8.28 5.78
N VAL A 59 0.80 8.27 6.34
CA VAL A 59 1.34 9.39 7.12
C VAL A 59 1.56 10.61 6.23
N ILE A 60 2.09 10.45 5.01
CA ILE A 60 2.20 11.54 4.02
C ILE A 60 0.81 12.15 3.77
N SER A 61 -0.18 11.33 3.41
CA SER A 61 -1.56 11.77 3.20
C SER A 61 -2.14 12.51 4.41
N PHE A 62 -1.88 12.02 5.62
CA PHE A 62 -2.40 12.61 6.86
C PHE A 62 -1.75 13.96 7.17
N TYR A 63 -0.42 14.03 7.15
CA TYR A 63 0.33 15.26 7.40
C TYR A 63 -0.02 16.36 6.39
N LEU A 64 -0.18 16.03 5.11
CA LEU A 64 -0.58 17.00 4.09
C LEU A 64 -1.98 17.57 4.33
N ARG A 65 -2.93 16.74 4.78
CA ARG A 65 -4.27 17.22 5.17
C ARG A 65 -4.18 18.14 6.39
N MET A 66 -3.38 17.78 7.39
CA MET A 66 -3.19 18.63 8.57
C MET A 66 -2.44 19.92 8.25
N TYR A 67 -1.47 19.91 7.34
CA TYR A 67 -0.83 21.10 6.78
C TYR A 67 -1.85 22.07 6.21
N GLN A 68 -2.76 21.58 5.35
CA GLN A 68 -3.79 22.44 4.75
C GLN A 68 -4.80 22.99 5.77
N ILE A 69 -5.02 22.27 6.87
CA ILE A 69 -5.95 22.67 7.95
C ILE A 69 -5.31 23.70 8.88
N LEU A 70 -4.06 23.46 9.28
CA LEU A 70 -3.36 24.23 10.31
C LEU A 70 -2.46 25.32 9.72
N ASN A 71 -2.19 25.26 8.42
CA ASN A 71 -1.22 26.11 7.72
C ASN A 71 0.18 26.05 8.37
N ASP A 72 0.59 24.87 8.85
CA ASP A 72 1.88 24.64 9.52
C ASP A 72 2.87 23.97 8.57
N GLU A 73 3.82 24.75 8.06
CA GLU A 73 4.83 24.32 7.10
C GLU A 73 5.70 23.15 7.59
N ASN A 74 5.87 22.98 8.90
CA ASN A 74 6.62 21.83 9.44
C ASN A 74 5.98 20.48 9.08
N LEU A 75 4.65 20.45 8.94
CA LEU A 75 3.93 19.25 8.54
C LEU A 75 4.22 18.90 7.08
N LEU A 76 4.27 19.90 6.19
CA LEU A 76 4.66 19.70 4.79
C LEU A 76 6.13 19.23 4.68
N GLN A 77 7.04 19.86 5.42
CA GLN A 77 8.44 19.42 5.46
C GLN A 77 8.59 17.98 5.96
N THR A 78 7.79 17.58 6.95
CA THR A 78 7.78 16.19 7.45
C THR A 78 7.26 15.22 6.38
N SER A 79 6.23 15.58 5.62
CA SER A 79 5.75 14.77 4.48
C SER A 79 6.82 14.59 3.40
N LEU A 80 7.60 15.64 3.09
CA LEU A 80 8.72 15.55 2.14
C LEU A 80 9.83 14.61 2.65
N LYS A 81 10.19 14.69 3.93
CA LYS A 81 11.15 13.75 4.55
C LYS A 81 10.63 12.31 4.57
N ALA A 82 9.32 12.12 4.75
CA ALA A 82 8.70 10.80 4.68
C ALA A 82 8.74 10.21 3.26
N TYR A 83 8.58 11.04 2.22
CA TYR A 83 8.80 10.65 0.83
C TYR A 83 10.27 10.33 0.54
N ASN A 84 11.22 11.09 1.08
CA ASN A 84 12.64 10.80 0.92
C ASN A 84 12.99 9.41 1.49
N PHE A 85 12.33 8.96 2.56
CA PHE A 85 12.51 7.59 3.05
C PHE A 85 11.99 6.53 2.04
N LEU A 86 10.90 6.81 1.32
CA LEU A 86 10.43 5.93 0.24
C LEU A 86 11.45 5.81 -0.91
N GLN A 87 12.42 6.72 -1.03
CA GLN A 87 13.50 6.61 -2.00
C GLN A 87 14.61 5.64 -1.59
N VAL A 88 14.66 5.25 -0.32
CA VAL A 88 15.73 4.39 0.20
C VAL A 88 15.52 2.95 -0.29
N ASP A 89 16.55 2.39 -0.93
CA ASP A 89 16.54 1.02 -1.42
C ASP A 89 16.40 0.04 -0.25
N PHE A 90 15.70 -1.06 -0.48
CA PHE A 90 15.60 -2.16 0.48
C PHE A 90 16.95 -2.61 1.02
N LYS A 91 17.99 -2.67 0.18
CA LYS A 91 19.34 -3.10 0.57
C LYS A 91 19.98 -2.14 1.59
N ASP A 92 19.55 -0.88 1.59
CA ASP A 92 20.02 0.16 2.52
C ASP A 92 19.06 0.34 3.71
N GLY A 93 18.15 -0.62 3.93
CA GLY A 93 17.18 -0.60 5.04
C GLY A 93 15.89 0.16 4.74
N GLY A 94 15.63 0.51 3.48
CA GLY A 94 14.41 1.14 3.02
C GLY A 94 13.33 0.16 2.57
N VAL A 95 12.38 0.67 1.80
CA VAL A 95 11.21 -0.08 1.30
C VAL A 95 11.13 -0.11 -0.23
N ARG A 96 12.02 0.60 -0.92
CA ARG A 96 12.06 0.68 -2.39
C ARG A 96 12.70 -0.56 -2.98
N ARG A 97 12.10 -1.11 -4.02
CA ARG A 97 12.66 -2.19 -4.83
C ARG A 97 12.46 -1.89 -6.31
N VAL A 98 13.41 -2.32 -7.12
CA VAL A 98 13.25 -2.44 -8.57
C VAL A 98 13.47 -3.90 -8.93
N ASP A 99 12.49 -4.53 -9.57
CA ASP A 99 12.63 -5.92 -10.00
C ASP A 99 13.47 -6.06 -11.27
N SER A 100 13.72 -7.30 -11.70
CA SER A 100 14.53 -7.59 -12.89
C SER A 100 13.89 -7.11 -14.20
N GLU A 101 12.57 -6.85 -14.21
CA GLU A 101 11.84 -6.31 -15.36
C GLU A 101 11.85 -4.76 -15.35
N GLY A 102 12.47 -4.14 -14.34
CA GLY A 102 12.53 -2.68 -14.19
C GLY A 102 11.32 -2.07 -13.49
N ASN A 103 10.40 -2.89 -12.96
CA ASN A 103 9.22 -2.40 -12.26
C ASN A 103 9.59 -1.86 -10.87
N LEU A 104 9.04 -0.70 -10.53
CA LEU A 104 9.23 -0.05 -9.24
C LEU A 104 8.19 -0.53 -8.24
N TRP A 105 8.65 -0.99 -7.08
CA TRP A 105 7.81 -1.42 -5.97
C TRP A 105 8.16 -0.69 -4.69
N PHE A 106 7.14 -0.37 -3.89
CA PHE A 106 7.29 -0.01 -2.50
C PHE A 106 6.68 -1.11 -1.64
N GLU A 107 7.48 -1.69 -0.75
CA GLU A 107 7.08 -2.85 0.05
C GLU A 107 6.33 -2.42 1.32
N GLU A 108 5.09 -2.89 1.46
CA GLU A 108 4.36 -2.83 2.74
C GLU A 108 5.13 -3.57 3.82
N TYR A 109 5.74 -4.70 3.46
CA TYR A 109 6.53 -5.55 4.32
C TYR A 109 7.88 -5.83 3.66
N PRO A 110 8.94 -5.07 3.98
CA PRO A 110 10.28 -5.22 3.41
C PRO A 110 10.96 -6.49 3.96
N SER A 111 10.46 -7.65 3.55
CA SER A 111 11.03 -8.96 3.87
C SER A 111 12.14 -9.34 2.90
N SER A 112 12.97 -10.34 3.25
CA SER A 112 14.12 -10.76 2.45
C SER A 112 13.75 -11.21 1.03
N LYS A 113 12.60 -11.88 0.88
CA LYS A 113 11.99 -12.17 -0.42
C LYS A 113 10.90 -11.12 -0.69
N PRO A 114 10.86 -10.50 -1.88
CA PRO A 114 9.86 -9.47 -2.16
C PRO A 114 8.43 -9.98 -1.93
N SER A 115 7.68 -9.31 -1.05
CA SER A 115 6.31 -9.73 -0.72
C SER A 115 5.33 -9.21 -1.76
N LEU A 116 5.56 -7.97 -2.20
CA LEU A 116 4.77 -7.27 -3.21
C LEU A 116 3.27 -7.29 -2.86
N VAL A 117 2.96 -6.87 -1.64
CA VAL A 117 1.57 -6.77 -1.16
C VAL A 117 0.83 -5.68 -1.93
N LEU A 118 -0.33 -6.03 -2.51
CA LEU A 118 -1.04 -5.17 -3.45
C LEU A 118 -1.57 -3.90 -2.79
N ASN A 119 -2.33 -4.06 -1.70
CA ASN A 119 -3.01 -2.93 -1.06
C ASN A 119 -2.03 -1.91 -0.54
N GLY A 120 -0.93 -2.34 0.09
CA GLY A 120 0.01 -1.43 0.71
C GLY A 120 0.78 -0.63 -0.32
N PHE A 121 1.13 -1.26 -1.44
CA PHE A 121 1.72 -0.54 -2.58
C PHE A 121 0.75 0.54 -3.10
N ILE A 122 -0.53 0.23 -3.25
CA ILE A 122 -1.54 1.20 -3.71
C ILE A 122 -1.77 2.33 -2.68
N TYR A 123 -1.80 2.02 -1.38
CA TYR A 123 -1.90 3.05 -0.34
C TYR A 123 -0.66 3.95 -0.30
N THR A 124 0.54 3.42 -0.56
CA THR A 124 1.73 4.25 -0.79
C THR A 124 1.50 5.22 -1.95
N LEU A 125 0.94 4.75 -3.07
CA LEU A 125 0.66 5.60 -4.23
C LEU A 125 -0.34 6.71 -3.90
N PHE A 126 -1.36 6.47 -3.08
CA PHE A 126 -2.28 7.52 -2.65
C PHE A 126 -1.57 8.63 -1.87
N GLY A 127 -0.61 8.27 -1.02
CA GLY A 127 0.29 9.23 -0.37
C GLY A 127 1.10 10.06 -1.36
N LEU A 128 1.66 9.41 -2.39
CA LEU A 128 2.40 10.10 -3.45
C LEU A 128 1.49 11.04 -4.26
N TYR A 129 0.27 10.63 -4.62
CA TYR A 129 -0.70 11.48 -5.31
C TYR A 129 -1.05 12.72 -4.50
N ASP A 130 -1.29 12.57 -3.19
CA ASP A 130 -1.54 13.70 -2.31
C ASP A 130 -0.32 14.65 -2.26
N LEU A 131 0.90 14.10 -2.16
CA LEU A 131 2.13 14.88 -2.13
C LEU A 131 2.37 15.63 -3.44
N TYR A 132 2.18 14.98 -4.58
CA TYR A 132 2.28 15.61 -5.88
C TYR A 132 1.24 16.72 -6.04
N ARG A 133 -0.02 16.49 -5.62
CA ARG A 133 -1.07 17.52 -5.68
C ARG A 133 -0.72 18.77 -4.89
N VAL A 134 -0.09 18.63 -3.73
CA VAL A 134 0.27 19.77 -2.85
C VAL A 134 1.56 20.47 -3.32
N THR A 135 2.55 19.73 -3.83
CA THR A 135 3.90 20.26 -4.05
C THR A 135 4.27 20.45 -5.51
N ASN A 136 3.55 19.82 -6.44
CA ASN A 136 3.91 19.70 -7.85
C ASN A 136 5.33 19.14 -8.07
N ASN A 137 5.83 18.32 -7.13
CA ASN A 137 7.17 17.75 -7.19
C ASN A 137 7.29 16.71 -8.33
N LYS A 138 8.20 16.98 -9.27
CA LYS A 138 8.40 16.16 -10.48
C LYS A 138 8.94 14.76 -10.19
N GLU A 139 9.76 14.58 -9.16
CA GLU A 139 10.28 13.27 -8.76
C GLU A 139 9.17 12.38 -8.22
N VAL A 140 8.28 12.94 -7.39
CA VAL A 140 7.08 12.25 -6.90
C VAL A 140 6.20 11.80 -8.08
N LYS A 141 6.02 12.67 -9.09
CA LYS A 141 5.27 12.32 -10.30
C LYS A 141 5.91 11.17 -11.08
N GLN A 142 7.24 11.16 -11.21
CA GLN A 142 7.94 10.06 -11.88
C GLN A 142 7.73 8.73 -11.15
N ASP A 143 7.78 8.72 -9.82
CA ASP A 143 7.52 7.52 -9.03
C ASP A 143 6.07 7.05 -9.15
N ILE A 144 5.11 7.96 -9.18
CA ILE A 144 3.70 7.64 -9.48
C ILE A 144 3.61 6.95 -10.84
N ASP A 145 4.17 7.53 -11.89
CA ASP A 145 4.08 7.01 -13.25
C ASP A 145 4.71 5.62 -13.38
N ARG A 146 5.89 5.42 -12.80
CA ARG A 146 6.56 4.12 -12.74
C ARG A 146 5.76 3.09 -11.96
N SER A 147 5.09 3.50 -10.89
CA SER A 147 4.27 2.61 -10.08
C SER A 147 2.97 2.22 -10.78
N ILE A 148 2.33 3.15 -11.48
CA ILE A 148 1.15 2.85 -12.33
C ILE A 148 1.55 1.89 -13.45
N GLN A 149 2.66 2.13 -14.14
CA GLN A 149 3.17 1.19 -15.14
C GLN A 149 3.40 -0.20 -14.55
N THR A 150 4.04 -0.27 -13.37
CA THR A 150 4.29 -1.51 -12.62
C THR A 150 2.98 -2.24 -12.34
N LEU A 151 1.97 -1.55 -11.83
CA LEU A 151 0.66 -2.14 -11.58
C LEU A 151 0.01 -2.62 -12.87
N THR A 152 -0.01 -1.81 -13.93
CA THR A 152 -0.64 -2.17 -15.21
C THR A 152 -0.10 -3.47 -15.78
N VAL A 153 1.21 -3.69 -15.74
CA VAL A 153 1.81 -4.92 -16.27
C VAL A 153 1.72 -6.10 -15.29
N ASN A 154 1.61 -5.87 -13.97
CA ASN A 154 1.64 -6.93 -12.97
C ASN A 154 0.27 -7.31 -12.37
N LEU A 155 -0.79 -6.51 -12.58
CA LEU A 155 -2.08 -6.69 -11.88
C LEU A 155 -2.70 -8.07 -12.13
N HIS A 156 -2.46 -8.65 -13.30
CA HIS A 156 -2.89 -10.01 -13.63
C HIS A 156 -2.30 -11.09 -12.71
N LYS A 157 -1.12 -10.86 -12.12
CA LYS A 157 -0.48 -11.79 -11.18
C LYS A 157 -1.25 -11.88 -9.84
N TYR A 158 -2.09 -10.90 -9.53
CA TYR A 158 -2.92 -10.86 -8.32
C TYR A 158 -4.32 -11.49 -8.50
N ASP A 159 -4.65 -11.95 -9.71
CA ASP A 159 -5.95 -12.53 -10.02
C ASP A 159 -5.85 -14.05 -10.11
N ALA A 160 -6.49 -14.75 -9.17
CA ALA A 160 -6.60 -16.22 -9.19
C ALA A 160 -7.68 -16.72 -10.17
N GLY A 161 -8.33 -15.82 -10.91
CA GLY A 161 -9.39 -16.11 -11.89
C GLY A 161 -10.79 -15.98 -11.30
N TYR A 162 -10.97 -16.39 -10.03
CA TYR A 162 -12.24 -16.36 -9.29
C TYR A 162 -12.21 -15.43 -8.07
N TRP A 163 -11.04 -14.90 -7.72
CA TRP A 163 -10.80 -14.05 -6.57
C TRP A 163 -9.42 -13.37 -6.67
N SER A 164 -9.15 -12.37 -5.84
CA SER A 164 -7.80 -11.78 -5.76
C SER A 164 -6.92 -12.43 -4.69
N VAL A 165 -5.61 -12.39 -4.90
CA VAL A 165 -4.59 -12.73 -3.88
C VAL A 165 -4.01 -11.47 -3.26
N TYR A 166 -3.54 -11.59 -2.02
CA TYR A 166 -3.04 -10.48 -1.21
C TYR A 166 -1.67 -9.97 -1.68
N ASP A 167 -0.79 -10.90 -2.05
CA ASP A 167 0.64 -10.67 -2.27
C ASP A 167 1.17 -11.63 -3.34
N LEU A 168 2.37 -11.38 -3.88
CA LEU A 168 2.97 -12.23 -4.93
C LEU A 168 3.94 -13.30 -4.38
N LEU A 169 4.23 -13.27 -3.08
CA LEU A 169 5.14 -14.22 -2.43
C LEU A 169 4.42 -15.50 -1.97
N LYS A 170 3.42 -15.34 -1.12
CA LYS A 170 2.57 -16.39 -0.54
C LYS A 170 1.31 -16.63 -1.37
N LYS A 171 0.82 -15.62 -2.10
CA LYS A 171 -0.37 -15.72 -2.97
C LYS A 171 -1.62 -16.22 -2.25
N GLU A 172 -1.79 -15.76 -1.01
CA GLU A 172 -2.96 -16.08 -0.19
C GLU A 172 -4.20 -15.35 -0.73
N LEU A 173 -5.35 -16.04 -0.80
CA LEU A 173 -6.61 -15.42 -1.18
C LEU A 173 -7.05 -14.42 -0.12
N VAL A 174 -7.51 -13.24 -0.54
CA VAL A 174 -7.94 -12.23 0.43
C VAL A 174 -9.27 -12.60 1.10
N ARG A 175 -9.53 -12.05 2.28
CA ARG A 175 -10.84 -12.20 2.94
C ARG A 175 -11.92 -11.43 2.18
N TYR A 176 -13.20 -11.80 2.35
CA TYR A 176 -14.34 -11.09 1.75
C TYR A 176 -14.32 -9.59 2.00
N TYR A 177 -14.11 -9.17 3.25
CA TYR A 177 -13.99 -7.77 3.61
C TYR A 177 -12.92 -7.05 2.78
N TYR A 178 -11.78 -7.70 2.56
CA TYR A 178 -10.67 -7.12 1.84
C TYR A 178 -10.96 -6.98 0.34
N GLN A 179 -11.58 -8.00 -0.26
CA GLN A 179 -12.02 -7.92 -1.65
C GLN A 179 -13.01 -6.76 -1.84
N LYS A 180 -14.05 -6.71 -1.00
CA LYS A 180 -15.15 -5.75 -1.10
C LYS A 180 -14.74 -4.33 -0.77
N ASN A 181 -13.95 -4.14 0.30
CA ASN A 181 -13.71 -2.83 0.89
C ASN A 181 -12.29 -2.30 0.68
N VAL A 182 -11.38 -3.10 0.09
CA VAL A 182 -10.00 -2.67 -0.17
C VAL A 182 -9.67 -2.82 -1.66
N HIS A 183 -9.56 -4.05 -2.19
CA HIS A 183 -9.11 -4.25 -3.56
C HIS A 183 -10.06 -3.67 -4.62
N VAL A 184 -11.37 -3.91 -4.51
CA VAL A 184 -12.35 -3.35 -5.46
C VAL A 184 -12.33 -1.81 -5.44
N PRO A 185 -12.46 -1.13 -4.28
CA PRO A 185 -12.37 0.33 -4.22
C PRO A 185 -11.01 0.88 -4.69
N GLN A 186 -9.90 0.21 -4.38
CA GLN A 186 -8.58 0.62 -4.85
C GLN A 186 -8.49 0.62 -6.38
N MET A 187 -9.04 -0.40 -7.04
CA MET A 187 -9.08 -0.45 -8.51
C MET A 187 -9.96 0.66 -9.09
N GLU A 188 -11.11 0.94 -8.46
CA GLU A 188 -11.97 2.06 -8.87
C GLU A 188 -11.23 3.40 -8.74
N ILE A 189 -10.60 3.67 -7.60
CA ILE A 189 -9.85 4.90 -7.36
C ILE A 189 -8.70 5.05 -8.37
N LEU A 190 -7.93 3.99 -8.61
CA LEU A 190 -6.85 4.03 -9.59
C LEU A 190 -7.37 4.31 -11.00
N TYR A 191 -8.50 3.73 -11.41
CA TYR A 191 -9.14 4.06 -12.68
C TYR A 191 -9.54 5.53 -12.74
N LEU A 192 -10.16 6.08 -11.69
CA LEU A 192 -10.54 7.49 -11.64
C LEU A 192 -9.33 8.44 -11.70
N LEU A 193 -8.20 8.06 -11.11
CA LEU A 193 -6.98 8.87 -11.10
C LEU A 193 -6.16 8.80 -12.40
N THR A 194 -6.22 7.69 -13.13
CA THR A 194 -5.31 7.41 -14.26
C THR A 194 -6.01 7.26 -15.60
N ASN A 195 -7.32 6.95 -15.59
CA ASN A 195 -8.09 6.51 -16.74
C ASN A 195 -7.55 5.24 -17.43
N GLU A 196 -6.69 4.45 -16.77
CA GLU A 196 -6.12 3.22 -17.31
C GLU A 196 -7.16 2.07 -17.29
N PRO A 197 -7.56 1.51 -18.45
CA PRO A 197 -8.66 0.55 -18.54
C PRO A 197 -8.46 -0.74 -17.74
N VAL A 198 -7.20 -1.10 -17.48
CA VAL A 198 -6.85 -2.30 -16.72
C VAL A 198 -7.44 -2.26 -15.31
N PHE A 199 -7.44 -1.11 -14.65
CA PHE A 199 -7.99 -0.96 -13.30
C PHE A 199 -9.50 -1.14 -13.31
N ARG A 200 -10.22 -0.53 -14.26
CA ARG A 200 -11.66 -0.73 -14.43
C ARG A 200 -12.02 -2.18 -14.72
N LYS A 201 -11.23 -2.85 -15.57
CA LYS A 201 -11.39 -4.28 -15.86
C LYS A 201 -11.31 -5.13 -14.59
N TYR A 202 -10.29 -4.94 -13.76
CA TYR A 202 -10.13 -5.71 -12.53
C TYR A 202 -11.15 -5.33 -11.45
N GLN A 203 -11.48 -4.04 -11.31
CA GLN A 203 -12.59 -3.59 -10.45
C GLN A 203 -13.86 -4.37 -10.76
N LEU A 204 -14.37 -4.29 -12.00
CA LEU A 204 -15.63 -4.91 -12.39
C LEU A 204 -15.59 -6.43 -12.27
N LYS A 205 -14.45 -7.06 -12.63
CA LYS A 205 -14.27 -8.51 -12.48
C LYS A 205 -14.37 -8.93 -11.02
N TRP A 206 -13.63 -8.26 -10.14
CA TRP A 206 -13.56 -8.58 -8.72
C TRP A 206 -14.82 -8.22 -7.96
N GLU A 207 -15.55 -7.20 -8.39
CA GLU A 207 -16.87 -6.82 -7.87
C GLU A 207 -17.92 -7.87 -8.24
N LYS A 208 -17.95 -8.34 -9.50
CA LYS A 208 -18.86 -9.40 -9.95
C LYS A 208 -18.66 -10.72 -9.19
N GLN A 209 -17.48 -10.94 -8.61
CA GLN A 209 -17.15 -12.11 -7.80
C GLN A 209 -17.72 -12.04 -6.38
N LEU A 210 -18.26 -10.90 -5.92
CA LEU A 210 -18.81 -10.71 -4.58
C LEU A 210 -20.22 -11.33 -4.40
N THR A 211 -20.41 -12.56 -4.87
CA THR A 211 -21.67 -13.30 -4.72
C THR A 211 -21.60 -14.29 -3.55
N PRO A 212 -22.73 -14.62 -2.88
CA PRO A 212 -22.74 -15.61 -1.80
C PRO A 212 -22.22 -16.99 -2.24
N LEU A 213 -22.56 -17.42 -3.47
CA LEU A 213 -22.09 -18.69 -4.02
C LEU A 213 -20.58 -18.71 -4.24
N ASN A 214 -20.03 -17.65 -4.84
CA ASN A 214 -18.58 -17.56 -5.05
C ASN A 214 -17.84 -17.43 -3.71
N PHE A 215 -18.43 -16.76 -2.71
CA PHE A 215 -17.84 -16.70 -1.38
C PHE A 215 -17.70 -18.09 -0.74
N LEU A 216 -18.73 -18.95 -0.84
CA LEU A 216 -18.63 -20.33 -0.37
C LEU A 216 -17.54 -21.10 -1.12
N PHE A 217 -17.44 -20.93 -2.43
CA PHE A 217 -16.38 -21.51 -3.24
C PHE A 217 -14.99 -21.03 -2.80
N VAL A 218 -14.82 -19.73 -2.55
CA VAL A 218 -13.57 -19.13 -2.08
C VAL A 218 -13.18 -19.66 -0.70
N GLN A 219 -14.13 -19.88 0.21
CA GLN A 219 -13.84 -20.48 1.52
C GLN A 219 -13.27 -21.90 1.40
N ILE A 220 -13.80 -22.70 0.46
CA ILE A 220 -13.25 -24.03 0.13
C ILE A 220 -11.85 -23.88 -0.44
N MET A 221 -11.68 -23.01 -1.44
CA MET A 221 -10.39 -22.79 -2.09
C MET A 221 -9.34 -22.22 -1.16
N TYR A 222 -9.70 -21.42 -0.16
CA TYR A 222 -8.80 -20.92 0.88
C TYR A 222 -8.12 -22.05 1.64
N ARG A 223 -8.83 -23.17 1.87
CA ARG A 223 -8.30 -24.36 2.54
C ARG A 223 -7.53 -25.29 1.59
N LEU A 224 -7.97 -25.38 0.33
CA LEU A 224 -7.41 -26.33 -0.65
C LEU A 224 -6.20 -25.78 -1.41
N LYS A 225 -6.22 -24.51 -1.81
CA LYS A 225 -5.17 -23.87 -2.63
C LYS A 225 -3.77 -24.04 -2.03
N PRO A 226 -3.52 -23.80 -0.72
CA PRO A 226 -2.20 -24.01 -0.13
C PRO A 226 -1.71 -25.46 -0.23
N ARG A 227 -2.61 -26.45 -0.22
CA ARG A 227 -2.27 -27.87 -0.34
C ARG A 227 -1.91 -28.22 -1.79
N ILE A 228 -2.67 -27.71 -2.75
CA ILE A 228 -2.44 -27.90 -4.18
C ILE A 228 -1.08 -27.29 -4.57
N ASP A 229 -0.81 -26.06 -4.12
CA ASP A 229 0.44 -25.36 -4.46
C ASP A 229 1.66 -26.10 -3.89
N ARG A 230 1.56 -26.68 -2.68
CA ARG A 230 2.63 -27.54 -2.11
C ARG A 230 2.89 -28.79 -2.94
N LEU A 231 1.84 -29.45 -3.46
CA LEU A 231 1.98 -30.64 -4.29
C LEU A 231 2.65 -30.30 -5.63
N LYS A 232 2.25 -29.21 -6.27
CA LYS A 232 2.88 -28.73 -7.50
C LYS A 232 4.37 -28.43 -7.29
N ASN A 233 4.72 -27.68 -6.25
CA ASN A 233 6.12 -27.33 -5.97
C ASN A 233 7.00 -28.55 -5.67
N ARG A 234 6.45 -29.62 -5.08
CA ARG A 234 7.17 -30.90 -4.91
C ARG A 234 7.39 -31.64 -6.23
N SER A 235 6.48 -31.50 -7.20
CA SER A 235 6.60 -32.12 -8.52
C SER A 235 7.64 -31.45 -9.41
N TYR A 236 7.93 -30.16 -9.20
CA TYR A 236 8.97 -29.41 -9.93
C TYR A 236 10.36 -29.49 -9.28
N ALA A 237 10.46 -30.05 -8.07
CA ALA A 237 11.72 -30.23 -7.35
C ALA A 237 12.29 -31.66 -7.48
N LYS A 238 11.65 -32.51 -8.30
CA LYS A 238 12.17 -33.80 -8.77
C LYS A 238 12.58 -33.66 -10.23
#